data_AF-A0A0A2I5M4-F1
#
_entry.id   AF-A0A0A2I5M4-F1
#
_cell.length_a   1.000
_cell.length_b   1.000
_cell.length_c   1.000
_cell.angle_alpha   90.00
_cell.angle_beta   90.00
_cell.angle_gamma   90.00
#
_symmetry.space_group_name_H-M   'P 1'
#
loop_
_entity.id
_entity.type
_entity.pdbx_description
1 polymer ?
#
loop_
_entity_poly.entity_id
_entity_poly.type
_entity_poly.pdbx_seq_one_letter_code
_entity_poly.pdbx_strand_id
1 'polypeptide(L)'
;MKTLQEKTFIRRCITDTLSGTREGLTRFSGESRVAVIYCLAPDRELLILDPQNLLNGYEPKLKEIYLNSSDWRCQGNFIFNRNSFNLIDPVPSLHLDGRISCGGKSGSVFYQMWFTEHHPDMCSIGPTERWLEHAVLRFSHDVADERILYTGISGNFLREYATHAVHDYIVDMINLNLGLDTRIDIYHILDSVLGVSKTHEESVRPHGKILFIEPRFLGGIEFLARFRVDERPRVNHFKHVRKLLQAVEYSDRKLISDGVSIIGISEGILPEFHLTAEFQGKIGFLSLNREKICSFSDGSYSSNTHRAKLFEVEEALLDYDLDTSTRNSLFQAIVSIVHSAQNKMFGCALVIDLADEKSVISGQDMIPPIDLRLPNQLDLACALSKVDGALHLRADLQLHAFACLLDGHSIPGEDRARGARYNSALRFSTEHPRTIIVVVSADRPVSVIQHGKEIRLRNDLDPSSHCAIFPEPLEQWLASR
;
A
#
# COMPACT_ATOMS: atom_id res chain seq x y z
N MET A 1 -8.02 -31.72 30.73
CA MET A 1 -6.74 -31.26 30.12
C MET A 1 -6.74 -31.71 28.68
N LYS A 2 -6.55 -30.82 27.70
CA LYS A 2 -6.30 -31.25 26.31
C LYS A 2 -5.04 -32.11 26.25
N THR A 3 -5.04 -33.15 25.42
CA THR A 3 -3.90 -34.03 25.23
C THR A 3 -2.72 -33.25 24.64
N LEU A 4 -1.47 -33.67 24.89
CA LEU A 4 -0.27 -33.05 24.30
C LEU A 4 -0.38 -32.93 22.78
N GLN A 5 -1.02 -33.93 22.15
CA GLN A 5 -1.27 -34.00 20.72
C GLN A 5 -2.21 -32.92 20.20
N GLU A 6 -3.29 -32.59 20.95
CA GLU A 6 -4.19 -31.48 20.58
C GLU A 6 -3.47 -30.13 20.68
N LYS A 7 -2.64 -29.91 21.70
CA LYS A 7 -1.85 -28.67 21.81
C LYS A 7 -0.89 -28.52 20.63
N THR A 8 -0.21 -29.60 20.24
CA THR A 8 0.65 -29.60 19.04
C THR A 8 -0.13 -29.32 17.76
N PHE A 9 -1.37 -29.83 17.65
CA PHE A 9 -2.21 -29.60 16.49
C PHE A 9 -2.66 -28.15 16.35
N ILE A 10 -3.22 -27.55 17.41
CA ILE A 10 -3.62 -26.12 17.40
C ILE A 10 -2.42 -25.23 17.06
N ARG A 11 -1.26 -25.54 17.64
CA ARG A 11 -0.02 -24.82 17.35
C ARG A 11 0.32 -24.86 15.86
N ARG A 12 0.15 -26.01 15.21
CA ARG A 12 0.40 -26.14 13.78
C ARG A 12 -0.58 -25.26 12.99
N CYS A 13 -1.87 -25.34 13.29
CA CYS A 13 -2.90 -24.55 12.61
C CYS A 13 -2.63 -23.04 12.68
N ILE A 14 -2.33 -22.52 13.87
CA ILE A 14 -2.07 -21.08 14.04
C ILE A 14 -0.76 -20.66 13.37
N THR A 15 0.28 -21.50 13.43
CA THR A 15 1.57 -21.20 12.79
C THR A 15 1.44 -21.15 11.28
N ASP A 16 0.77 -22.15 10.70
CA ASP A 16 0.58 -22.25 9.25
C ASP A 16 -0.29 -21.08 8.74
N THR A 17 -1.34 -20.71 9.47
CA THR A 17 -2.18 -19.53 9.17
C THR A 17 -1.37 -18.24 9.26
N LEU A 18 -0.64 -18.03 10.36
CA LEU A 18 0.16 -16.81 10.57
C LEU A 18 1.25 -16.65 9.53
N SER A 19 1.99 -17.72 9.20
CA SER A 19 3.03 -17.66 8.17
C SER A 19 2.44 -17.37 6.79
N GLY A 20 1.32 -18.02 6.45
CA GLY A 20 0.60 -17.79 5.20
C GLY A 20 0.15 -16.33 5.05
N THR A 21 -0.52 -15.79 6.06
CA THR A 21 -0.96 -14.39 6.09
C THR A 21 0.23 -13.43 5.97
N ARG A 22 1.29 -13.67 6.76
CA ARG A 22 2.50 -12.82 6.72
C ARG A 22 3.18 -12.83 5.37
N GLU A 23 3.40 -14.00 4.78
CA GLU A 23 4.05 -14.13 3.48
C GLU A 23 3.20 -13.49 2.37
N GLY A 24 1.89 -13.70 2.41
CA GLY A 24 0.94 -13.10 1.46
C GLY A 24 0.92 -11.57 1.53
N LEU A 25 0.74 -11.02 2.74
CA LEU A 25 0.79 -9.57 2.97
C LEU A 25 2.16 -8.99 2.64
N THR A 26 3.25 -9.72 2.89
CA THR A 26 4.60 -9.27 2.52
C THR A 26 4.72 -9.06 1.00
N ARG A 27 4.16 -9.97 0.20
CA ARG A 27 4.13 -9.84 -1.26
C ARG A 27 3.19 -8.75 -1.73
N PHE A 28 2.05 -8.57 -1.05
CA PHE A 28 1.02 -7.61 -1.45
C PHE A 28 1.37 -6.17 -1.06
N SER A 29 1.91 -5.95 0.14
CA SER A 29 2.08 -4.64 0.77
C SER A 29 3.53 -4.25 1.04
N GLY A 30 4.50 -5.13 0.79
CA GLY A 30 5.88 -4.99 1.28
C GLY A 30 6.04 -5.63 2.66
N GLU A 31 7.26 -5.61 3.20
CA GLU A 31 7.61 -6.31 4.45
C GLU A 31 6.58 -6.11 5.57
N SER A 32 5.85 -7.16 5.90
CA SER A 32 4.72 -7.12 6.83
C SER A 32 4.91 -8.13 7.95
N ARG A 33 4.53 -7.73 9.16
CA ARG A 33 4.47 -8.61 10.33
C ARG A 33 3.02 -8.95 10.64
N VAL A 34 2.83 -10.07 11.32
CA VAL A 34 1.50 -10.53 11.74
C VAL A 34 1.56 -11.04 13.17
N ALA A 35 0.56 -10.66 13.96
CA ALA A 35 0.35 -11.14 15.31
C ALA A 35 -1.11 -11.54 15.51
N VAL A 36 -1.36 -12.37 16.52
CA VAL A 36 -2.70 -12.84 16.86
C VAL A 36 -2.87 -13.00 18.36
N ILE A 37 -4.01 -12.54 18.87
CA ILE A 37 -4.49 -12.81 20.23
C ILE A 37 -5.72 -13.71 20.10
N TYR A 38 -5.77 -14.84 20.81
CA TYR A 38 -6.88 -15.79 20.66
C TYR A 38 -7.20 -16.54 21.96
N CYS A 39 -8.42 -17.06 22.03
CA CYS A 39 -8.94 -17.90 23.10
C CYS A 39 -9.82 -19.01 22.50
N LEU A 40 -9.58 -20.26 22.90
CA LEU A 40 -10.27 -21.42 22.30
C LEU A 40 -11.65 -21.71 22.91
N ALA A 41 -11.89 -21.33 24.16
CA ALA A 41 -13.16 -21.56 24.84
C ALA A 41 -13.38 -20.49 25.93
N PRO A 42 -14.64 -20.20 26.32
CA PRO A 42 -14.95 -19.09 27.23
C PRO A 42 -14.22 -19.14 28.60
N ASP A 43 -13.90 -20.34 29.07
CA ASP A 43 -13.25 -20.62 30.35
C ASP A 43 -11.71 -20.67 30.26
N ARG A 44 -11.14 -20.37 29.08
CA ARG A 44 -9.70 -20.45 28.82
C ARG A 44 -9.03 -19.09 28.89
N GLU A 45 -7.73 -19.13 29.20
CA GLU A 45 -6.86 -17.96 29.13
C GLU A 45 -6.72 -17.45 27.69
N LEU A 46 -6.45 -16.15 27.56
CA LEU A 46 -6.04 -15.55 26.29
C LEU A 46 -4.58 -15.91 26.01
N LEU A 47 -4.31 -16.30 24.78
CA LEU A 47 -2.98 -16.58 24.27
C LEU A 47 -2.62 -15.53 23.24
N ILE A 48 -1.35 -15.14 23.19
CA ILE A 48 -0.78 -14.27 22.17
C ILE A 48 0.29 -15.01 21.40
N LEU A 49 0.36 -14.75 20.10
CA LEU A 49 1.46 -15.15 19.25
C LEU A 49 1.90 -13.94 18.43
N ASP A 50 3.04 -13.35 18.81
CA ASP A 50 3.64 -12.18 18.18
C ASP A 50 5.14 -12.40 17.92
N PRO A 51 5.50 -13.23 16.91
CA PRO A 51 6.88 -13.65 16.69
C PRO A 51 7.81 -12.51 16.25
N GLN A 52 7.26 -11.37 15.81
CA GLN A 52 8.03 -10.25 15.25
C GLN A 52 7.86 -8.94 16.05
N ASN A 53 7.35 -9.06 17.29
CA ASN A 53 7.10 -7.94 18.21
C ASN A 53 6.30 -6.80 17.56
N LEU A 54 5.28 -7.14 16.76
CA LEU A 54 4.39 -6.18 16.10
C LEU A 54 3.60 -5.34 17.11
N LEU A 55 3.22 -5.94 18.24
CA LEU A 55 2.39 -5.34 19.28
C LEU A 55 3.20 -4.69 20.41
N ASN A 56 4.53 -4.71 20.32
CA ASN A 56 5.41 -4.02 21.26
C ASN A 56 5.11 -2.51 21.27
N GLY A 57 4.95 -1.94 22.46
CA GLY A 57 4.54 -0.55 22.68
C GLY A 57 3.02 -0.32 22.83
N TYR A 58 2.18 -1.33 22.59
CA TYR A 58 0.72 -1.25 22.76
C TYR A 58 0.23 -1.91 24.07
N GLU A 59 1.15 -2.32 24.95
CA GLU A 59 0.85 -3.02 26.20
C GLU A 59 -0.18 -2.28 27.08
N PRO A 60 -0.13 -0.94 27.25
CA PRO A 60 -1.11 -0.24 28.07
C PRO A 60 -2.54 -0.38 27.54
N LYS A 61 -2.73 -0.23 26.23
CA LYS A 61 -4.04 -0.34 25.56
C LYS A 61 -4.54 -1.78 25.56
N LEU A 62 -3.65 -2.75 25.37
CA LEU A 62 -3.99 -4.17 25.46
C LEU A 62 -4.36 -4.60 26.89
N LYS A 63 -3.68 -4.07 27.93
CA LYS A 63 -4.06 -4.28 29.35
C LYS A 63 -5.46 -3.74 29.63
N GLU A 64 -5.76 -2.55 29.14
CA GLU A 64 -7.08 -1.94 29.29
C GLU A 64 -8.19 -2.80 28.67
N ILE A 65 -8.00 -3.26 27.44
CA ILE A 65 -9.01 -4.03 26.69
C ILE A 65 -9.22 -5.43 27.28
N TYR A 66 -8.14 -6.13 27.63
CA TYR A 66 -8.21 -7.58 27.92
C TYR A 66 -8.11 -7.96 29.39
N LEU A 67 -7.43 -7.16 30.23
CA LEU A 67 -7.24 -7.45 31.65
C LEU A 67 -8.12 -6.60 32.55
N ASN A 68 -8.28 -5.32 32.23
CA ASN A 68 -9.11 -4.40 33.03
C ASN A 68 -10.60 -4.54 32.72
N SER A 69 -10.95 -5.15 31.59
CA SER A 69 -12.32 -5.46 31.19
C SER A 69 -12.48 -6.92 30.77
N SER A 70 -13.68 -7.46 31.01
CA SER A 70 -14.10 -8.77 30.50
C SER A 70 -15.13 -8.66 29.37
N ASP A 71 -15.36 -7.45 28.85
CA ASP A 71 -16.36 -7.18 27.81
C ASP A 71 -16.12 -7.99 26.55
N TRP A 72 -14.85 -8.24 26.19
CA TRP A 72 -14.49 -9.07 25.03
C TRP A 72 -15.08 -10.50 25.12
N ARG A 73 -15.33 -11.02 26.33
CA ARG A 73 -16.01 -12.31 26.54
C ARG A 73 -17.52 -12.22 26.30
N CYS A 74 -18.14 -11.11 26.71
CA CYS A 74 -19.60 -10.93 26.73
C CYS A 74 -20.15 -10.14 25.55
N GLN A 75 -19.31 -9.59 24.68
CA GLN A 75 -19.73 -8.88 23.47
C GLN A 75 -20.44 -9.82 22.48
N GLY A 76 -21.67 -9.48 22.12
CA GLY A 76 -22.49 -10.22 21.15
C GLY A 76 -23.38 -11.30 21.78
N ASN A 77 -24.42 -11.73 21.05
CA ASN A 77 -25.32 -12.82 21.45
C ASN A 77 -24.78 -14.21 21.04
N PHE A 78 -23.46 -14.34 20.86
CA PHE A 78 -22.86 -15.55 20.34
C PHE A 78 -23.01 -16.72 21.32
N ILE A 79 -23.79 -17.72 20.92
CA ILE A 79 -23.92 -18.97 21.67
C ILE A 79 -22.80 -19.91 21.21
N PHE A 80 -21.82 -20.11 22.08
CA PHE A 80 -20.70 -21.00 21.80
C PHE A 80 -21.20 -22.43 21.57
N ASN A 81 -21.07 -22.90 20.32
CA ASN A 81 -21.36 -24.26 19.91
C ASN A 81 -20.22 -24.77 19.03
N ARG A 82 -19.51 -25.82 19.48
CA ARG A 82 -18.34 -26.37 18.78
C ARG A 82 -18.62 -26.83 17.35
N ASN A 83 -19.87 -27.13 17.03
CA ASN A 83 -20.26 -27.57 15.69
C ASN A 83 -20.52 -26.38 14.73
N SER A 84 -20.53 -25.15 15.22
CA SER A 84 -20.79 -23.92 14.46
C SER A 84 -19.49 -23.20 14.08
N PHE A 85 -18.57 -23.89 13.39
CA PHE A 85 -17.27 -23.33 13.02
C PHE A 85 -17.31 -22.46 11.75
N ASN A 86 -18.31 -22.64 10.89
CA ASN A 86 -18.50 -21.86 9.66
C ASN A 86 -19.19 -20.50 9.89
N LEU A 87 -19.72 -20.27 11.09
CA LEU A 87 -20.37 -19.01 11.46
C LEU A 87 -19.38 -18.18 12.27
N ILE A 88 -18.83 -17.15 11.65
CA ILE A 88 -17.98 -16.16 12.31
C ILE A 88 -18.85 -14.98 12.75
N ASP A 89 -18.90 -14.72 14.06
CA ASP A 89 -19.45 -13.48 14.60
C ASP A 89 -18.32 -12.44 14.64
N PRO A 90 -18.38 -11.37 13.82
CA PRO A 90 -17.28 -10.42 13.70
C PRO A 90 -17.04 -9.64 14.99
N VAL A 91 -15.77 -9.42 15.33
CA VAL A 91 -15.37 -8.59 16.47
C VAL A 91 -14.82 -7.27 15.94
N PRO A 92 -15.26 -6.11 16.47
CA PRO A 92 -14.76 -4.81 16.05
C PRO A 92 -13.23 -4.69 16.17
N SER A 93 -12.63 -3.98 15.21
CA SER A 93 -11.21 -3.60 15.25
C SER A 93 -10.86 -2.88 16.55
N LEU A 94 -9.65 -3.11 17.07
CA LEU A 94 -9.17 -2.44 18.29
C LEU A 94 -8.67 -1.01 18.03
N HIS A 95 -8.57 -0.60 16.76
CA HIS A 95 -8.11 0.72 16.32
C HIS A 95 -6.79 1.10 17.01
N LEU A 96 -5.79 0.21 16.96
CA LEU A 96 -4.43 0.52 17.42
C LEU A 96 -3.74 1.38 16.34
N ASP A 97 -3.21 2.53 16.71
CA ASP A 97 -2.59 3.47 15.76
C ASP A 97 -1.51 2.77 14.93
N GLY A 98 -1.53 2.95 13.61
CA GLY A 98 -0.56 2.31 12.72
C GLY A 98 -0.72 0.78 12.60
N ARG A 99 -1.85 0.20 13.03
CA ARG A 99 -2.16 -1.22 12.87
C ARG A 99 -3.53 -1.42 12.23
N ILE A 100 -3.62 -2.46 11.42
CA ILE A 100 -4.88 -2.98 10.89
C ILE A 100 -5.22 -4.21 11.71
N SER A 101 -6.47 -4.30 12.18
CA SER A 101 -6.92 -5.45 12.96
C SER A 101 -8.29 -5.94 12.54
N CYS A 102 -8.46 -7.26 12.54
CA CYS A 102 -9.73 -7.93 12.28
C CYS A 102 -9.88 -9.12 13.22
N GLY A 103 -11.07 -9.28 13.80
CA GLY A 103 -11.33 -10.35 14.75
C GLY A 103 -12.68 -11.01 14.54
N GLY A 104 -12.88 -12.13 15.22
CA GLY A 104 -14.11 -12.89 15.16
C GLY A 104 -14.23 -13.91 16.28
N LYS A 105 -15.45 -14.41 16.46
CA LYS A 105 -15.79 -15.52 17.36
C LYS A 105 -16.39 -16.67 16.55
N SER A 106 -16.03 -17.89 16.90
CA SER A 106 -16.57 -19.09 16.26
C SER A 106 -16.72 -20.23 17.27
N GLY A 107 -17.37 -21.32 16.85
CA GLY A 107 -17.54 -22.51 17.67
C GLY A 107 -16.24 -23.21 18.05
N SER A 108 -15.23 -23.13 17.19
CA SER A 108 -13.93 -23.79 17.36
C SER A 108 -12.88 -22.87 18.00
N VAL A 109 -13.03 -21.55 17.81
CA VAL A 109 -12.17 -20.51 18.37
C VAL A 109 -13.08 -19.43 18.97
N PHE A 110 -13.27 -19.47 20.30
CA PHE A 110 -14.18 -18.58 21.01
C PHE A 110 -13.89 -17.09 20.79
N TYR A 111 -12.62 -16.71 20.70
CA TYR A 111 -12.20 -15.35 20.40
C TYR A 111 -10.89 -15.36 19.62
N GLN A 112 -10.76 -14.47 18.64
CA GLN A 112 -9.50 -14.20 17.97
C GLN A 112 -9.47 -12.77 17.42
N MET A 113 -8.28 -12.18 17.43
CA MET A 113 -7.98 -10.86 16.86
C MET A 113 -6.62 -10.92 16.18
N TRP A 114 -6.60 -10.66 14.88
CA TRP A 114 -5.41 -10.65 14.03
C TRP A 114 -4.97 -9.22 13.75
N PHE A 115 -3.64 -9.04 13.61
CA PHE A 115 -3.02 -7.73 13.44
C PHE A 115 -1.98 -7.76 12.32
N THR A 116 -1.86 -6.64 11.62
CA THR A 116 -0.72 -6.32 10.73
C THR A 116 -0.47 -4.82 10.71
N GLU A 117 0.62 -4.36 10.09
CA GLU A 117 0.93 -2.94 9.94
C GLU A 117 -0.03 -2.23 8.98
N HIS A 118 -0.33 -0.98 9.33
CA HIS A 118 -0.79 -0.01 8.36
C HIS A 118 0.43 0.64 7.70
N HIS A 119 0.77 0.21 6.49
CA HIS A 119 1.86 0.80 5.72
C HIS A 119 1.43 2.16 5.15
N PRO A 120 2.23 3.23 5.29
CA PRO A 120 1.84 4.59 4.90
C PRO A 120 1.64 4.77 3.39
N ASP A 121 2.15 3.86 2.57
CA ASP A 121 2.03 3.85 1.12
C ASP A 121 0.91 2.93 0.60
N MET A 122 0.02 2.44 1.47
CA MET A 122 -1.17 1.69 1.06
C MET A 122 -2.16 2.56 0.28
N CYS A 123 -2.69 2.05 -0.81
CA CYS A 123 -3.78 2.67 -1.57
C CYS A 123 -5.06 2.68 -0.73
N SER A 124 -5.38 1.54 -0.12
CA SER A 124 -6.48 1.35 0.82
C SER A 124 -6.16 0.21 1.78
N ILE A 125 -6.82 0.18 2.95
CA ILE A 125 -6.73 -0.93 3.90
C ILE A 125 -7.68 -2.09 3.57
N GLY A 126 -8.69 -1.85 2.73
CA GLY A 126 -9.79 -2.78 2.47
C GLY A 126 -9.38 -4.20 2.07
N PRO A 127 -8.54 -4.38 1.03
CA PRO A 127 -8.02 -5.70 0.67
C PRO A 127 -7.24 -6.37 1.81
N THR A 128 -6.46 -5.61 2.58
CA THR A 128 -5.71 -6.14 3.74
C THR A 128 -6.67 -6.60 4.84
N GLU A 129 -7.75 -5.87 5.09
CA GLU A 129 -8.79 -6.28 6.04
C GLU A 129 -9.47 -7.59 5.61
N ARG A 130 -9.81 -7.75 4.32
CA ARG A 130 -10.34 -9.03 3.79
C ARG A 130 -9.36 -10.17 4.01
N TRP A 131 -8.07 -9.90 3.89
CA TRP A 131 -7.02 -10.89 4.17
C TRP A 131 -7.05 -11.37 5.62
N LEU A 132 -7.17 -10.45 6.58
CA LEU A 132 -7.27 -10.79 8.00
C LEU A 132 -8.60 -11.47 8.34
N GLU A 133 -9.70 -11.06 7.70
CA GLU A 133 -11.00 -11.73 7.82
C GLU A 133 -10.92 -13.20 7.37
N HIS A 134 -10.24 -13.46 6.25
CA HIS A 134 -10.01 -14.84 5.81
C HIS A 134 -9.05 -15.59 6.72
N ALA A 135 -8.08 -14.93 7.37
CA ALA A 135 -7.28 -15.57 8.41
C ALA A 135 -8.14 -16.01 9.61
N VAL A 136 -9.12 -15.19 10.04
CA VAL A 136 -10.10 -15.53 11.08
C VAL A 136 -10.93 -16.76 10.69
N LEU A 137 -11.43 -16.79 9.45
CA LEU A 137 -12.20 -17.90 8.91
C LEU A 137 -11.37 -19.18 8.86
N ARG A 138 -10.19 -19.12 8.25
CA ARG A 138 -9.30 -20.28 8.04
C ARG A 138 -8.81 -20.86 9.35
N PHE A 139 -8.43 -20.02 10.32
CA PHE A 139 -8.02 -20.53 11.63
C PHE A 139 -9.18 -21.22 12.36
N SER A 140 -10.39 -20.67 12.30
CA SER A 140 -11.58 -21.33 12.87
C SER A 140 -11.84 -22.69 12.22
N HIS A 141 -11.75 -22.76 10.89
CA HIS A 141 -11.98 -24.00 10.15
C HIS A 141 -10.92 -25.06 10.47
N ASP A 142 -9.63 -24.68 10.40
CA ASP A 142 -8.51 -25.59 10.66
C ASP A 142 -8.55 -26.17 12.08
N VAL A 143 -9.00 -25.39 13.07
CA VAL A 143 -9.16 -25.84 14.46
C VAL A 143 -10.36 -26.77 14.63
N ALA A 144 -11.39 -26.63 13.80
CA ALA A 144 -12.57 -27.51 13.81
C ALA A 144 -12.30 -28.86 13.15
N ASP A 145 -11.41 -28.91 12.16
CA ASP A 145 -11.05 -30.14 11.44
C ASP A 145 -10.37 -31.17 12.35
N GLU A 146 -10.64 -32.46 12.08
CA GLU A 146 -9.90 -33.54 12.72
C GLU A 146 -8.45 -33.54 12.21
N ARG A 147 -7.50 -33.70 13.13
CA ARG A 147 -6.04 -33.70 12.83
C ARG A 147 -5.63 -34.58 11.65
N ILE A 148 -6.36 -35.67 11.39
CA ILE A 148 -6.09 -36.62 10.30
C ILE A 148 -6.34 -36.00 8.91
N LEU A 149 -7.28 -35.06 8.82
CA LEU A 149 -7.70 -34.39 7.58
C LEU A 149 -6.93 -33.08 7.34
N TYR A 150 -6.13 -32.63 8.31
CA TYR A 150 -5.40 -31.38 8.21
C TYR A 150 -4.23 -31.45 7.23
N THR A 151 -4.29 -30.62 6.19
CA THR A 151 -3.32 -30.59 5.09
C THR A 151 -2.42 -29.35 5.09
N GLY A 152 -2.71 -28.34 5.91
CA GLY A 152 -1.99 -27.06 5.90
C GLY A 152 -2.28 -26.18 4.68
N ILE A 153 -3.33 -26.50 3.89
CA ILE A 153 -3.69 -25.75 2.69
C ILE A 153 -4.06 -24.30 3.01
N SER A 154 -4.66 -24.04 4.17
CA SER A 154 -5.06 -22.70 4.61
C SER A 154 -3.90 -21.69 4.59
N GLY A 155 -2.72 -22.06 5.07
CA GLY A 155 -1.54 -21.19 5.01
C GLY A 155 -1.09 -20.91 3.57
N ASN A 156 -1.07 -21.94 2.72
CA ASN A 156 -0.72 -21.77 1.30
C ASN A 156 -1.76 -20.92 0.55
N PHE A 157 -3.04 -21.06 0.87
CA PHE A 157 -4.12 -20.26 0.31
C PHE A 157 -3.95 -18.78 0.69
N LEU A 158 -3.75 -18.49 1.98
CA LEU A 158 -3.54 -17.14 2.48
C LEU A 158 -2.28 -16.50 1.90
N ARG A 159 -1.25 -17.28 1.55
CA ARG A 159 -0.05 -16.75 0.88
C ARG A 159 -0.34 -16.24 -0.54
N GLU A 160 -1.29 -16.83 -1.25
CA GLU A 160 -1.61 -16.49 -2.65
C GLU A 160 -2.93 -15.71 -2.80
N TYR A 161 -3.44 -15.14 -1.71
CA TYR A 161 -4.80 -14.59 -1.62
C TYR A 161 -4.97 -13.18 -2.22
N ALA A 162 -3.95 -12.61 -2.89
CA ALA A 162 -3.95 -11.21 -3.34
C ALA A 162 -5.13 -10.82 -4.24
N THR A 163 -5.36 -11.56 -5.32
CA THR A 163 -6.46 -11.27 -6.24
C THR A 163 -7.82 -11.46 -5.57
N HIS A 164 -7.94 -12.45 -4.69
CA HIS A 164 -9.15 -12.72 -3.92
C HIS A 164 -9.45 -11.61 -2.90
N ALA A 165 -8.43 -11.09 -2.23
CA ALA A 165 -8.57 -9.97 -1.29
C ALA A 165 -9.10 -8.70 -1.99
N VAL A 166 -8.57 -8.40 -3.18
CA VAL A 166 -9.06 -7.27 -4.00
C VAL A 166 -10.48 -7.53 -4.51
N HIS A 167 -10.75 -8.74 -4.98
CA HIS A 167 -12.08 -9.17 -5.43
C HIS A 167 -13.12 -9.02 -4.31
N ASP A 168 -12.87 -9.63 -3.15
CA ASP A 168 -13.81 -9.69 -2.04
C ASP A 168 -14.10 -8.27 -1.51
N TYR A 169 -13.08 -7.41 -1.44
CA TYR A 169 -13.28 -6.01 -1.07
C TYR A 169 -14.17 -5.26 -2.08
N ILE A 170 -13.95 -5.44 -3.38
CA ILE A 170 -14.79 -4.80 -4.41
C ILE A 170 -16.22 -5.32 -4.35
N VAL A 171 -16.40 -6.64 -4.18
CA VAL A 171 -17.74 -7.26 -4.07
C VAL A 171 -18.48 -6.74 -2.85
N ASP A 172 -17.82 -6.61 -1.70
CA ASP A 172 -18.44 -6.04 -0.50
C ASP A 172 -18.87 -4.60 -0.73
N MET A 173 -18.01 -3.78 -1.32
CA MET A 173 -18.34 -2.40 -1.64
C MET A 173 -19.48 -2.30 -2.67
N ILE A 174 -19.52 -3.20 -3.65
CA ILE A 174 -20.64 -3.31 -4.59
C ILE A 174 -21.93 -3.65 -3.83
N ASN A 175 -21.91 -4.66 -2.97
CA ASN A 175 -23.09 -5.10 -2.23
C ASN A 175 -23.64 -3.98 -1.33
N LEU A 176 -22.74 -3.24 -0.66
CA LEU A 176 -23.11 -2.11 0.20
C LEU A 176 -23.74 -0.95 -0.58
N ASN A 177 -23.28 -0.66 -1.79
CA ASN A 177 -23.72 0.52 -2.56
C ASN A 177 -24.84 0.21 -3.57
N LEU A 178 -24.83 -0.99 -4.16
CA LEU A 178 -25.66 -1.37 -5.31
C LEU A 178 -26.63 -2.53 -5.04
N GLY A 179 -26.50 -3.20 -3.87
CA GLY A 179 -27.23 -4.41 -3.53
C GLY A 179 -26.65 -5.68 -4.15
N LEU A 180 -27.25 -6.84 -3.81
CA LEU A 180 -26.74 -8.18 -4.16
C LEU A 180 -26.89 -8.53 -5.66
N ASP A 181 -27.84 -7.91 -6.36
CA ASP A 181 -28.15 -8.22 -7.77
C ASP A 181 -27.27 -7.41 -8.73
N THR A 182 -25.97 -7.70 -8.76
CA THR A 182 -25.03 -7.10 -9.73
C THR A 182 -24.66 -8.10 -10.83
N ARG A 183 -24.44 -7.60 -12.05
CA ARG A 183 -24.18 -8.42 -13.24
C ARG A 183 -22.72 -8.38 -13.69
N ILE A 184 -21.91 -7.56 -13.04
CA ILE A 184 -20.47 -7.55 -13.25
C ILE A 184 -19.81 -8.75 -12.57
N ASP A 185 -19.04 -9.51 -13.34
CA ASP A 185 -18.11 -10.51 -12.83
C ASP A 185 -16.75 -9.84 -12.54
N ILE A 186 -16.42 -9.72 -11.25
CA ILE A 186 -15.22 -9.02 -10.80
C ILE A 186 -13.95 -9.81 -11.12
N TYR A 187 -13.94 -11.14 -11.02
CA TYR A 187 -12.75 -11.92 -11.41
C TYR A 187 -12.42 -11.71 -12.87
N HIS A 188 -13.44 -11.74 -13.74
CA HIS A 188 -13.23 -11.51 -15.16
C HIS A 188 -12.65 -10.13 -15.48
N ILE A 189 -13.06 -9.09 -14.73
CA ILE A 189 -12.47 -7.76 -14.84
C ILE A 189 -11.02 -7.76 -14.36
N LEU A 190 -10.74 -8.31 -13.18
CA LEU A 190 -9.39 -8.32 -12.62
C LEU A 190 -8.41 -9.04 -13.55
N ASP A 191 -8.79 -10.20 -14.07
CA ASP A 191 -8.00 -10.95 -15.05
C ASP A 191 -7.78 -10.14 -16.34
N SER A 192 -8.80 -9.41 -16.79
CA SER A 192 -8.68 -8.54 -17.96
C SER A 192 -7.74 -7.37 -17.75
N VAL A 193 -7.74 -6.76 -16.55
CA VAL A 193 -6.83 -5.68 -16.18
C VAL A 193 -5.38 -6.18 -16.22
N LEU A 194 -5.09 -7.32 -15.57
CA LEU A 194 -3.75 -7.91 -15.58
C LEU A 194 -3.32 -8.40 -16.97
N GLY A 195 -4.26 -8.92 -17.77
CA GLY A 195 -3.99 -9.35 -19.15
C GLY A 195 -3.62 -8.17 -20.05
N VAL A 196 -4.37 -7.07 -19.98
CA VAL A 196 -4.07 -5.84 -20.72
C VAL A 196 -2.76 -5.21 -20.22
N SER A 197 -2.49 -5.20 -18.91
CA SER A 197 -1.28 -4.58 -18.34
C SER A 197 0.02 -5.21 -18.86
N LYS A 198 0.00 -6.51 -19.18
CA LYS A 198 1.13 -7.25 -19.76
C LYS A 198 1.24 -7.11 -21.28
N THR A 199 0.17 -6.68 -21.95
CA THR A 199 0.09 -6.68 -23.41
C THR A 199 0.75 -5.42 -23.98
N HIS A 200 1.84 -5.62 -24.72
CA HIS A 200 2.52 -4.55 -25.44
C HIS A 200 1.91 -4.38 -26.83
N GLU A 201 1.88 -3.15 -27.33
CA GLU A 201 1.52 -2.84 -28.71
C GLU A 201 2.61 -1.93 -29.27
N GLU A 202 3.19 -2.30 -30.41
CA GLU A 202 4.37 -1.62 -30.99
C GLU A 202 5.53 -1.44 -29.99
N SER A 203 5.73 -2.42 -29.10
CA SER A 203 6.71 -2.40 -28.00
C SER A 203 6.42 -1.37 -26.89
N VAL A 204 5.27 -0.69 -26.92
CA VAL A 204 4.86 0.30 -25.93
C VAL A 204 3.88 -0.32 -24.92
N ARG A 205 4.13 -0.07 -23.63
CA ARG A 205 3.26 -0.49 -22.52
C ARG A 205 1.94 0.30 -22.50
N PRO A 206 0.85 -0.27 -21.96
CA PRO A 206 -0.46 0.39 -21.93
C PRO A 206 -0.46 1.69 -21.13
N HIS A 207 -1.06 2.73 -21.70
CA HIS A 207 -1.47 3.95 -21.00
C HIS A 207 -2.97 4.17 -21.22
N GLY A 208 -3.63 4.94 -20.36
CA GLY A 208 -5.05 5.29 -20.52
C GLY A 208 -5.97 4.60 -19.51
N LYS A 209 -7.29 4.77 -19.67
CA LYS A 209 -8.29 4.34 -18.68
C LYS A 209 -9.38 3.46 -19.28
N ILE A 210 -9.75 2.41 -18.55
CA ILE A 210 -10.94 1.59 -18.79
C ILE A 210 -11.86 1.73 -17.58
N LEU A 211 -13.11 2.09 -17.83
CA LEU A 211 -14.15 2.17 -16.81
C LEU A 211 -15.13 1.02 -17.00
N PHE A 212 -15.33 0.23 -15.95
CA PHE A 212 -16.29 -0.84 -15.89
C PHE A 212 -17.55 -0.35 -15.17
N ILE A 213 -18.66 -0.36 -15.89
CA ILE A 213 -19.94 0.19 -15.48
C ILE A 213 -20.96 -0.93 -15.43
N GLU A 214 -21.71 -1.03 -14.32
CA GLU A 214 -22.78 -2.01 -14.20
C GLU A 214 -23.83 -1.77 -15.30
N PRO A 215 -24.26 -2.81 -16.05
CA PRO A 215 -25.14 -2.65 -17.21
C PRO A 215 -26.35 -1.74 -17.02
N ARG A 216 -26.97 -1.71 -15.83
CA ARG A 216 -28.13 -0.85 -15.54
C ARG A 216 -27.82 0.65 -15.58
N PHE A 217 -26.56 1.05 -15.43
CA PHE A 217 -26.12 2.45 -15.46
C PHE A 217 -25.57 2.89 -16.82
N LEU A 218 -25.39 1.97 -17.77
CA LEU A 218 -24.88 2.31 -19.12
C LEU A 218 -25.79 3.26 -19.90
N GLY A 219 -27.08 3.32 -19.55
CA GLY A 219 -28.04 4.25 -20.17
C GLY A 219 -27.73 5.72 -19.87
N GLY A 220 -27.04 6.01 -18.76
CA GLY A 220 -26.67 7.37 -18.35
C GLY A 220 -25.30 7.82 -18.85
N ILE A 221 -24.58 6.99 -19.63
CA ILE A 221 -23.26 7.35 -20.14
C ILE A 221 -23.38 8.10 -21.47
N GLU A 222 -22.79 9.29 -21.51
CA GLU A 222 -22.63 10.07 -22.75
C GLU A 222 -21.43 9.54 -23.55
N PHE A 223 -21.71 8.81 -24.62
CA PHE A 223 -20.68 8.26 -25.51
C PHE A 223 -20.27 9.28 -26.56
N LEU A 224 -18.97 9.50 -26.71
CA LEU A 224 -18.39 10.17 -27.89
C LEU A 224 -18.50 9.26 -29.12
N ALA A 225 -18.24 7.97 -28.92
CA ALA A 225 -18.37 6.95 -29.94
C ALA A 225 -18.84 5.66 -29.28
N ARG A 226 -19.84 5.01 -29.86
CA ARG A 226 -20.39 3.75 -29.37
C ARG A 226 -20.18 2.68 -30.43
N PHE A 227 -19.60 1.55 -30.05
CA PHE A 227 -19.33 0.45 -30.97
C PHE A 227 -20.60 -0.36 -31.21
N ARG A 228 -20.76 -0.79 -32.47
CA ARG A 228 -21.84 -1.69 -32.86
C ARG A 228 -21.72 -3.00 -32.11
N VAL A 229 -22.85 -3.59 -31.74
CA VAL A 229 -22.91 -4.77 -30.85
C VAL A 229 -22.06 -5.94 -31.40
N ASP A 230 -22.08 -6.14 -32.72
CA ASP A 230 -21.34 -7.16 -33.46
C ASP A 230 -19.82 -6.92 -33.52
N GLU A 231 -19.36 -5.71 -33.22
CA GLU A 231 -17.95 -5.30 -33.33
C GLU A 231 -17.29 -5.05 -31.96
N ARG A 232 -18.04 -5.16 -30.87
CA ARG A 232 -17.52 -4.92 -29.51
C ARG A 232 -16.48 -5.96 -29.13
N PRO A 233 -15.23 -5.57 -28.80
CA PRO A 233 -14.28 -6.52 -28.27
C PRO A 233 -14.66 -6.95 -26.88
N ARG A 234 -14.50 -8.25 -26.60
CA ARG A 234 -14.54 -8.76 -25.23
C ARG A 234 -13.37 -8.20 -24.43
N VAL A 235 -13.57 -7.95 -23.13
CA VAL A 235 -12.53 -7.41 -22.24
C VAL A 235 -11.32 -8.35 -22.12
N ASN A 236 -11.54 -9.66 -22.26
CA ASN A 236 -10.48 -10.66 -22.25
C ASN A 236 -9.71 -10.79 -23.57
N HIS A 237 -10.11 -10.08 -24.62
CA HIS A 237 -9.33 -10.00 -25.85
C HIS A 237 -8.23 -8.94 -25.70
N PHE A 238 -7.23 -9.23 -24.85
CA PHE A 238 -6.26 -8.25 -24.35
C PHE A 238 -5.57 -7.44 -25.46
N LYS A 239 -5.18 -8.07 -26.57
CA LYS A 239 -4.56 -7.38 -27.71
C LYS A 239 -5.49 -6.37 -28.37
N HIS A 240 -6.76 -6.70 -28.55
CA HIS A 240 -7.74 -5.78 -29.14
C HIS A 240 -8.03 -4.63 -28.17
N VAL A 241 -8.26 -4.93 -26.89
CA VAL A 241 -8.47 -3.89 -25.86
C VAL A 241 -7.25 -2.97 -25.76
N ARG A 242 -6.02 -3.50 -25.75
CA ARG A 242 -4.78 -2.73 -25.74
C ARG A 242 -4.68 -1.79 -26.94
N LYS A 243 -5.03 -2.25 -28.14
CA LYS A 243 -5.04 -1.41 -29.35
C LYS A 243 -6.04 -0.27 -29.23
N LEU A 244 -7.26 -0.54 -28.76
CA LEU A 244 -8.25 0.51 -28.54
C LEU A 244 -7.82 1.51 -27.47
N LEU A 245 -7.07 1.06 -26.47
CA LEU A 245 -6.59 1.92 -25.40
C LEU A 245 -5.74 3.09 -25.94
N GLN A 246 -5.02 2.90 -27.06
CA GLN A 246 -4.27 3.97 -27.72
C GLN A 246 -5.14 5.19 -28.09
N ALA A 247 -6.43 4.98 -28.40
CA ALA A 247 -7.34 6.07 -28.76
C ALA A 247 -7.70 6.99 -27.57
N VAL A 248 -7.38 6.56 -26.34
CA VAL A 248 -7.67 7.30 -25.11
C VAL A 248 -6.41 7.64 -24.30
N GLU A 249 -5.22 7.32 -24.82
CA GLU A 249 -3.94 7.67 -24.19
C GLU A 249 -3.77 9.19 -24.10
N TYR A 250 -3.16 9.66 -23.00
CA TYR A 250 -2.83 11.08 -22.77
C TYR A 250 -3.99 12.07 -22.97
N SER A 251 -5.22 11.64 -22.63
CA SER A 251 -6.43 12.45 -22.74
C SER A 251 -7.39 12.18 -21.58
N ASP A 252 -8.44 13.00 -21.47
CA ASP A 252 -9.52 12.78 -20.50
C ASP A 252 -10.54 11.73 -20.96
N ARG A 253 -10.34 11.13 -22.14
CA ARG A 253 -11.19 10.07 -22.68
C ARG A 253 -10.94 8.76 -21.95
N LYS A 254 -11.95 7.91 -21.91
CA LYS A 254 -11.89 6.57 -21.33
C LYS A 254 -12.60 5.56 -22.21
N LEU A 255 -12.11 4.32 -22.22
CA LEU A 255 -12.90 3.19 -22.72
C LEU A 255 -13.96 2.83 -21.69
N ILE A 256 -15.19 2.61 -22.15
CA ILE A 256 -16.30 2.19 -21.30
C ILE A 256 -16.59 0.71 -21.55
N SER A 257 -16.70 -0.06 -20.48
CA SER A 257 -16.95 -1.49 -20.48
C SER A 257 -18.16 -1.83 -19.60
N ASP A 258 -18.88 -2.88 -19.97
CA ASP A 258 -19.95 -3.47 -19.16
C ASP A 258 -19.48 -4.65 -18.28
N GLY A 259 -18.17 -4.88 -18.20
CA GLY A 259 -17.55 -6.03 -17.54
C GLY A 259 -17.34 -7.24 -18.47
N VAL A 260 -17.98 -7.26 -19.65
CA VAL A 260 -17.86 -8.33 -20.64
C VAL A 260 -17.21 -7.83 -21.93
N SER A 261 -17.56 -6.62 -22.37
CA SER A 261 -17.13 -6.04 -23.63
C SER A 261 -16.90 -4.53 -23.54
N ILE A 262 -16.03 -4.01 -24.40
CA ILE A 262 -15.84 -2.56 -24.56
C ILE A 262 -17.01 -2.01 -25.40
N ILE A 263 -17.77 -1.10 -24.81
CA ILE A 263 -18.98 -0.51 -25.40
C ILE A 263 -18.65 0.69 -26.29
N GLY A 264 -17.63 1.46 -25.94
CA GLY A 264 -17.28 2.69 -26.65
C GLY A 264 -16.32 3.58 -25.88
N ILE A 265 -16.25 4.85 -26.30
CA ILE A 265 -15.38 5.89 -25.73
C ILE A 265 -16.27 7.00 -25.15
N SER A 266 -15.91 7.49 -23.96
CA SER A 266 -16.54 8.65 -23.33
C SER A 266 -15.50 9.60 -22.74
N GLU A 267 -15.85 10.87 -22.65
CA GLU A 267 -15.08 11.93 -21.98
C GLU A 267 -15.89 12.60 -20.86
N GLY A 268 -17.17 12.21 -20.71
CA GLY A 268 -18.14 12.85 -19.85
C GLY A 268 -17.97 12.58 -18.35
N ILE A 269 -18.95 13.06 -17.59
CA ILE A 269 -19.02 12.91 -16.14
C ILE A 269 -19.10 11.43 -15.79
N LEU A 270 -18.28 11.02 -14.83
CA LEU A 270 -18.24 9.64 -14.35
C LEU A 270 -19.51 9.35 -13.53
N PRO A 271 -20.15 8.18 -13.70
CA PRO A 271 -21.27 7.80 -12.86
C PRO A 271 -20.82 7.65 -11.41
N GLU A 272 -21.77 7.76 -10.48
CA GLU A 272 -21.48 7.69 -9.05
C GLU A 272 -20.76 6.38 -8.67
N PHE A 273 -21.20 5.26 -9.23
CA PHE A 273 -20.58 3.95 -9.03
C PHE A 273 -19.88 3.44 -10.30
N HIS A 274 -18.57 3.22 -10.24
CA HIS A 274 -17.78 2.64 -11.32
C HIS A 274 -16.44 2.07 -10.83
N LEU A 275 -15.92 1.07 -11.54
CA LEU A 275 -14.56 0.57 -11.32
C LEU A 275 -13.66 1.10 -12.44
N THR A 276 -12.55 1.74 -12.09
CA THR A 276 -11.58 2.28 -13.05
C THR A 276 -10.29 1.50 -12.99
N ALA A 277 -9.83 1.01 -14.14
CA ALA A 277 -8.45 0.58 -14.34
C ALA A 277 -7.68 1.67 -15.09
N GLU A 278 -6.72 2.30 -14.41
CA GLU A 278 -5.83 3.31 -14.97
C GLU A 278 -4.46 2.69 -15.26
N PHE A 279 -4.06 2.70 -16.52
CA PHE A 279 -2.78 2.18 -16.99
C PHE A 279 -1.78 3.34 -17.13
N GLN A 280 -0.60 3.18 -16.55
CA GLN A 280 0.50 4.18 -16.56
C GLN A 280 1.83 3.51 -16.97
N GLY A 281 1.77 2.67 -18.00
CA GLY A 281 2.93 1.93 -18.50
C GLY A 281 3.20 0.67 -17.69
N LYS A 282 4.26 0.67 -16.88
CA LYS A 282 4.66 -0.51 -16.08
C LYS A 282 3.73 -0.79 -14.90
N ILE A 283 3.12 0.27 -14.38
CA ILE A 283 2.24 0.23 -13.22
C ILE A 283 0.87 0.77 -13.64
N GLY A 284 -0.17 0.27 -13.01
CA GLY A 284 -1.49 0.87 -13.07
C GLY A 284 -2.17 0.85 -11.71
N PHE A 285 -3.34 1.47 -11.64
CA PHE A 285 -4.13 1.59 -10.42
C PHE A 285 -5.56 1.16 -10.69
N LEU A 286 -6.11 0.41 -9.74
CA LEU A 286 -7.52 0.06 -9.70
C LEU A 286 -8.19 0.97 -8.67
N SER A 287 -9.25 1.66 -9.09
CA SER A 287 -10.01 2.56 -8.23
C SER A 287 -11.48 2.21 -8.27
N LEU A 288 -12.13 2.20 -7.11
CA LEU A 288 -13.58 2.20 -7.03
C LEU A 288 -14.03 3.63 -6.86
N ASN A 289 -14.84 4.11 -7.79
CA ASN A 289 -15.24 5.50 -7.91
C ASN A 289 -13.99 6.39 -8.02
N ARG A 290 -13.71 7.19 -6.99
CA ARG A 290 -12.52 8.06 -6.91
C ARG A 290 -11.45 7.54 -5.96
N GLU A 291 -11.71 6.45 -5.24
CA GLU A 291 -10.81 5.91 -4.23
C GLU A 291 -9.94 4.80 -4.83
N LYS A 292 -8.63 4.92 -4.66
CA LYS A 292 -7.68 3.90 -5.12
C LYS A 292 -7.74 2.70 -4.19
N ILE A 293 -7.97 1.52 -4.75
CA ILE A 293 -8.03 0.27 -3.98
C ILE A 293 -6.64 -0.34 -3.88
N CYS A 294 -5.99 -0.51 -5.03
CA CYS A 294 -4.70 -1.18 -5.16
C CYS A 294 -4.00 -0.73 -6.45
N SER A 295 -2.70 -0.98 -6.53
CA SER A 295 -1.94 -0.94 -7.78
C SER A 295 -1.90 -2.33 -8.43
N PHE A 296 -1.53 -2.35 -9.71
CA PHE A 296 -1.21 -3.56 -10.43
C PHE A 296 0.02 -3.35 -11.30
N SER A 297 0.87 -4.37 -11.38
CA SER A 297 2.04 -4.38 -12.25
C SER A 297 2.48 -5.81 -12.51
N ASP A 298 3.03 -6.05 -13.71
CA ASP A 298 3.63 -7.33 -14.11
C ASP A 298 2.81 -8.61 -13.78
N GLY A 299 1.48 -8.49 -13.63
CA GLY A 299 0.58 -9.62 -13.38
C GLY A 299 0.14 -9.88 -11.96
N SER A 300 0.42 -8.95 -11.06
CA SER A 300 -0.03 -9.04 -9.67
C SER A 300 -0.63 -7.72 -9.22
N TYR A 301 -1.53 -7.82 -8.25
CA TYR A 301 -2.01 -6.68 -7.47
C TYR A 301 -1.10 -6.42 -6.27
N SER A 302 -1.01 -5.16 -5.86
CA SER A 302 -0.28 -4.72 -4.67
C SER A 302 -1.05 -3.58 -3.98
N SER A 303 -0.94 -3.44 -2.66
CA SER A 303 -1.48 -2.28 -1.98
C SER A 303 -0.67 -1.00 -2.24
N ASN A 304 0.53 -1.08 -2.81
CA ASN A 304 1.46 0.04 -2.84
C ASN A 304 1.04 1.16 -3.82
N THR A 305 1.06 2.41 -3.37
CA THR A 305 0.87 3.61 -4.20
C THR A 305 2.04 3.89 -5.15
N HIS A 306 3.15 3.17 -5.00
CA HIS A 306 4.46 3.36 -5.61
C HIS A 306 5.04 4.76 -5.40
N ARG A 307 4.63 5.43 -4.32
CA ARG A 307 5.15 6.73 -3.88
C ARG A 307 6.25 6.51 -2.84
N ALA A 308 7.29 7.32 -2.89
CA ALA A 308 8.33 7.28 -1.85
C ALA A 308 7.76 7.75 -0.51
N LYS A 309 8.05 7.00 0.55
CA LYS A 309 7.64 7.31 1.94
C LYS A 309 8.38 8.53 2.49
N LEU A 310 9.62 8.77 2.03
CA LEU A 310 10.49 9.88 2.41
C LEU A 310 10.73 10.01 3.93
N PHE A 311 10.64 8.89 4.66
CA PHE A 311 10.89 8.86 6.10
C PHE A 311 12.30 9.32 6.44
N GLU A 312 13.28 8.98 5.59
CA GLU A 312 14.66 9.43 5.73
C GLU A 312 14.80 10.96 5.64
N VAL A 313 13.91 11.63 4.88
CA VAL A 313 13.87 13.11 4.84
C VAL A 313 13.28 13.65 6.14
N GLU A 314 12.18 13.06 6.61
CA GLU A 314 11.52 13.48 7.85
C GLU A 314 12.47 13.35 9.05
N GLU A 315 13.17 12.22 9.19
CA GLU A 315 14.20 12.03 10.21
C GLU A 315 15.37 12.99 10.05
N ALA A 316 15.93 13.15 8.85
CA ALA A 316 17.05 14.05 8.63
C ALA A 316 16.70 15.51 8.96
N LEU A 317 15.45 15.92 8.79
CA LEU A 317 14.98 17.25 9.18
C LEU A 317 14.89 17.44 10.70
N LEU A 318 14.85 16.37 11.51
CA LEU A 318 14.87 16.46 12.98
C LEU A 318 16.24 16.88 13.53
N ASP A 319 17.31 16.67 12.77
CA ASP A 319 18.68 17.02 13.16
C ASP A 319 18.97 18.54 13.09
N TYR A 320 18.03 19.34 12.56
CA TYR A 320 18.16 20.78 12.37
C TYR A 320 17.21 21.56 13.28
N ASP A 321 17.64 22.74 13.70
CA ASP A 321 16.86 23.66 14.55
C ASP A 321 15.78 24.38 13.73
N LEU A 322 14.69 23.66 13.47
CA LEU A 322 13.51 24.15 12.78
C LEU A 322 12.30 24.04 13.72
N ASP A 323 11.46 25.06 13.75
CA ASP A 323 10.17 24.94 14.43
C ASP A 323 9.29 23.89 13.73
N THR A 324 8.40 23.26 14.50
CA THR A 324 7.54 22.17 14.02
C THR A 324 6.70 22.56 12.81
N SER A 325 6.22 23.80 12.74
CA SER A 325 5.36 24.26 11.64
C SER A 325 6.17 24.39 10.34
N THR A 326 7.36 25.00 10.41
CA THR A 326 8.27 25.13 9.27
C THR A 326 8.75 23.77 8.79
N ARG A 327 9.17 22.89 9.70
CA ARG A 327 9.60 21.52 9.35
C ARG A 327 8.51 20.74 8.63
N ASN A 328 7.28 20.76 9.16
CA ASN A 328 6.15 20.06 8.54
C ASN A 328 5.82 20.64 7.16
N SER A 329 5.80 21.97 7.03
CA SER A 329 5.52 22.63 5.75
C SER A 329 6.59 22.33 4.70
N LEU A 330 7.85 22.30 5.10
CA LEU A 330 8.98 22.01 4.23
C LEU A 330 8.92 20.55 3.76
N PHE A 331 8.67 19.62 4.69
CA PHE A 331 8.46 18.22 4.37
C PHE A 331 7.32 18.03 3.36
N GLN A 332 6.16 18.68 3.57
CA GLN A 332 5.03 18.60 2.62
C GLN A 332 5.36 19.16 1.24
N ALA A 333 6.14 20.25 1.15
CA ALA A 333 6.60 20.79 -0.12
C ALA A 333 7.53 19.81 -0.86
N ILE A 334 8.50 19.21 -0.14
CA ILE A 334 9.40 18.19 -0.68
C ILE A 334 8.61 16.97 -1.19
N VAL A 335 7.70 16.45 -0.37
CA VAL A 335 6.81 15.33 -0.71
C VAL A 335 6.03 15.64 -1.99
N SER A 336 5.45 16.84 -2.10
CA SER A 336 4.66 17.25 -3.27
C SER A 336 5.49 17.26 -4.56
N ILE A 337 6.70 17.81 -4.51
CA ILE A 337 7.61 17.88 -5.67
C ILE A 337 8.10 16.48 -6.06
N VAL A 338 8.53 15.67 -5.09
CA VAL A 338 9.01 14.31 -5.33
C VAL A 338 7.90 13.42 -5.90
N HIS A 339 6.70 13.46 -5.32
CA HIS A 339 5.57 12.68 -5.82
C HIS A 339 5.11 13.17 -7.19
N SER A 340 5.17 14.47 -7.49
CA SER A 340 4.93 15.00 -8.84
C SER A 340 5.91 14.38 -9.85
N ALA A 341 7.21 14.31 -9.51
CA ALA A 341 8.23 13.68 -10.36
C ALA A 341 8.00 12.18 -10.56
N GLN A 342 7.71 11.43 -9.48
CA GLN A 342 7.39 9.99 -9.57
C GLN A 342 6.14 9.71 -10.40
N ASN A 343 5.06 10.48 -10.20
CA ASN A 343 3.79 10.31 -10.92
C ASN A 343 3.96 10.61 -12.42
N LYS A 344 4.81 11.57 -12.78
CA LYS A 344 5.06 11.98 -14.17
C LYS A 344 6.28 11.28 -14.80
N MET A 345 6.92 10.37 -14.06
CA MET A 345 8.04 9.53 -14.50
C MET A 345 9.24 10.30 -15.07
N PHE A 346 9.69 11.34 -14.37
CA PHE A 346 10.95 12.01 -14.68
C PHE A 346 11.87 12.05 -13.45
N GLY A 347 13.18 12.09 -13.69
CA GLY A 347 14.15 12.22 -12.62
C GLY A 347 14.42 13.68 -12.28
N CYS A 348 14.60 13.99 -10.99
CA CYS A 348 14.95 15.32 -10.52
C CYS A 348 15.83 15.25 -9.27
N ALA A 349 16.46 16.36 -8.90
CA ALA A 349 17.19 16.50 -7.64
C ALA A 349 16.69 17.74 -6.89
N LEU A 350 16.60 17.63 -5.57
CA LEU A 350 16.25 18.72 -4.68
C LEU A 350 17.39 18.91 -3.69
N VAL A 351 17.94 20.10 -3.61
CA VAL A 351 18.85 20.54 -2.54
C VAL A 351 18.01 21.26 -1.50
N ILE A 352 17.91 20.68 -0.32
CA ILE A 352 17.30 21.28 0.85
C ILE A 352 18.45 21.89 1.64
N ASP A 353 18.63 23.20 1.46
CA ASP A 353 19.71 23.96 2.07
C ASP A 353 19.27 24.59 3.39
N LEU A 354 19.81 24.01 4.46
CA LEU A 354 19.52 24.36 5.86
C LEU A 354 20.69 25.14 6.49
N ALA A 355 21.61 25.65 5.67
CA ALA A 355 22.62 26.60 6.14
C ALA A 355 21.97 27.96 6.47
N ASP A 356 22.60 28.71 7.39
CA ASP A 356 22.11 30.02 7.82
C ASP A 356 22.09 31.02 6.65
N GLU A 357 23.13 30.97 5.81
CA GLU A 357 23.22 31.71 4.55
C GLU A 357 22.97 30.78 3.35
N LYS A 358 22.43 31.34 2.25
CA LYS A 358 22.17 30.59 1.03
C LYS A 358 23.50 30.10 0.45
N SER A 359 23.64 28.79 0.28
CA SER A 359 24.79 28.20 -0.40
C SER A 359 24.89 28.72 -1.83
N VAL A 360 26.10 29.03 -2.29
CA VAL A 360 26.32 29.46 -3.67
C VAL A 360 26.32 28.22 -4.56
N ILE A 361 25.27 28.06 -5.37
CA ILE A 361 25.12 26.94 -6.29
C ILE A 361 24.94 27.51 -7.69
N SER A 362 25.72 27.03 -8.66
CA SER A 362 25.55 27.42 -10.05
C SER A 362 24.18 26.96 -10.55
N GLY A 363 23.35 27.87 -11.03
CA GLY A 363 21.98 27.59 -11.47
C GLY A 363 21.27 28.87 -11.90
N GLN A 364 19.96 28.78 -12.13
CA GLN A 364 19.14 29.94 -12.46
C GLN A 364 18.44 30.46 -11.21
N ASP A 365 18.94 31.58 -10.67
CA ASP A 365 18.33 32.28 -9.55
C ASP A 365 16.98 32.90 -9.91
N MET A 366 16.09 32.98 -8.93
CA MET A 366 14.76 33.57 -9.09
C MET A 366 14.58 34.80 -8.21
N ILE A 367 14.08 35.87 -8.81
CA ILE A 367 13.74 37.11 -8.13
C ILE A 367 12.34 37.54 -8.59
N PRO A 368 11.32 37.54 -7.71
CA PRO A 368 11.36 37.02 -6.34
C PRO A 368 11.51 35.48 -6.29
N PRO A 369 11.98 34.92 -5.16
CA PRO A 369 11.94 33.48 -4.96
C PRO A 369 10.48 32.97 -4.90
N ILE A 370 10.27 31.69 -5.23
CA ILE A 370 8.95 31.07 -5.31
C ILE A 370 8.54 30.58 -3.92
N ASP A 371 7.41 31.04 -3.41
CA ASP A 371 6.82 30.66 -2.13
C ASP A 371 6.08 29.32 -2.21
N LEU A 372 6.64 28.29 -1.60
CA LEU A 372 6.13 26.92 -1.65
C LEU A 372 4.87 26.70 -0.81
N ARG A 373 4.46 27.69 -0.01
CA ARG A 373 3.21 27.64 0.77
C ARG A 373 1.99 27.91 -0.10
N LEU A 374 2.18 28.55 -1.26
CA LEU A 374 1.10 28.91 -2.18
C LEU A 374 0.91 27.78 -3.21
N PRO A 375 -0.29 27.17 -3.34
CA PRO A 375 -0.49 26.00 -4.20
C PRO A 375 -0.08 26.19 -5.66
N ASN A 376 -0.41 27.34 -6.25
CA ASN A 376 -0.05 27.66 -7.63
C ASN A 376 1.47 27.82 -7.85
N GLN A 377 2.19 28.27 -6.82
CA GLN A 377 3.64 28.43 -6.86
C GLN A 377 4.35 27.09 -6.61
N LEU A 378 3.79 26.24 -5.75
CA LEU A 378 4.24 24.85 -5.59
C LEU A 378 4.05 24.04 -6.89
N ASP A 379 2.96 24.24 -7.62
CA ASP A 379 2.75 23.65 -8.95
C ASP A 379 3.81 24.11 -9.96
N LEU A 380 4.21 25.39 -9.90
CA LEU A 380 5.31 25.91 -10.71
C LEU A 380 6.65 25.26 -10.32
N ALA A 381 6.96 25.11 -9.03
CA ALA A 381 8.13 24.37 -8.57
C ALA A 381 8.13 22.91 -9.09
N CYS A 382 6.96 22.26 -9.07
CA CYS A 382 6.76 20.93 -9.65
C CYS A 382 6.95 20.88 -11.19
N ALA A 383 6.76 21.99 -11.89
CA ALA A 383 7.03 22.08 -13.32
C ALA A 383 8.52 22.34 -13.59
N LEU A 384 9.16 23.20 -12.80
CA LEU A 384 10.58 23.51 -12.87
C LEU A 384 11.47 22.31 -12.54
N SER A 385 11.00 21.37 -11.69
CA SER A 385 11.74 20.14 -11.39
C SER A 385 11.99 19.22 -12.60
N LYS A 386 11.29 19.45 -13.72
CA LYS A 386 11.51 18.74 -14.99
C LYS A 386 12.76 19.21 -15.74
N VAL A 387 13.26 20.41 -15.43
CA VAL A 387 14.45 20.98 -16.05
C VAL A 387 15.68 20.23 -15.52
N ASP A 388 16.65 19.95 -16.38
CA ASP A 388 17.88 19.28 -15.97
C ASP A 388 18.65 20.11 -14.92
N GLY A 389 19.12 19.42 -13.89
CA GLY A 389 19.75 20.02 -12.71
C GLY A 389 18.92 19.78 -11.45
N ALA A 390 19.22 20.54 -10.40
CA ALA A 390 18.54 20.48 -9.12
C ALA A 390 17.68 21.72 -8.85
N LEU A 391 16.71 21.55 -7.96
CA LEU A 391 16.00 22.65 -7.30
C LEU A 391 16.72 23.04 -6.01
N HIS A 392 16.83 24.33 -5.71
CA HIS A 392 17.43 24.84 -4.46
C HIS A 392 16.36 25.42 -3.54
N LEU A 393 15.97 24.63 -2.54
CA LEU A 393 14.98 24.98 -1.53
C LEU A 393 15.69 25.37 -0.23
N ARG A 394 15.10 26.28 0.54
CA ARG A 394 15.62 26.67 1.87
C ARG A 394 14.58 26.51 2.98
N ALA A 395 15.05 26.62 4.22
CA ALA A 395 14.23 26.56 5.43
C ALA A 395 13.12 27.64 5.48
N ASP A 396 13.23 28.71 4.71
CA ASP A 396 12.23 29.77 4.60
C ASP A 396 10.98 29.39 3.77
N LEU A 397 10.88 28.12 3.34
CA LEU A 397 9.82 27.58 2.49
C LEU A 397 9.78 28.22 1.10
N GLN A 398 10.94 28.66 0.61
CA GLN A 398 11.07 29.21 -0.72
C GLN A 398 11.99 28.37 -1.60
N LEU A 399 11.66 28.33 -2.89
CA LEU A 399 12.53 27.86 -3.95
C LEU A 399 13.31 29.06 -4.49
N HIS A 400 14.63 29.04 -4.33
CA HIS A 400 15.53 30.15 -4.64
C HIS A 400 16.17 30.04 -6.02
N ALA A 401 16.39 28.83 -6.52
CA ALA A 401 16.96 28.58 -7.84
C ALA A 401 16.50 27.22 -8.41
N PHE A 402 16.64 27.06 -9.72
CA PHE A 402 16.44 25.80 -10.42
C PHE A 402 17.56 25.56 -11.45
N ALA A 403 17.58 24.38 -12.07
CA ALA A 403 18.66 23.95 -12.96
C ALA A 403 20.05 24.03 -12.31
N CYS A 404 20.10 23.80 -10.99
CA CYS A 404 21.32 23.89 -10.22
C CYS A 404 22.27 22.73 -10.55
N LEU A 405 23.53 23.05 -10.77
CA LEU A 405 24.61 22.09 -11.01
C LEU A 405 25.24 21.71 -9.67
N LEU A 406 25.14 20.43 -9.35
CA LEU A 406 25.70 19.86 -8.13
C LEU A 406 27.15 19.45 -8.39
N ASP A 407 28.04 20.44 -8.30
CA ASP A 407 29.47 20.25 -8.43
C ASP A 407 30.09 19.71 -7.11
N GLY A 408 31.26 19.10 -7.22
CA GLY A 408 32.02 18.62 -6.08
C GLY A 408 33.15 17.68 -6.48
N HIS A 409 34.12 17.50 -5.58
CA HIS A 409 35.26 16.63 -5.77
C HIS A 409 34.84 15.16 -5.72
N SER A 410 35.58 14.29 -6.40
CA SER A 410 35.33 12.85 -6.33
C SER A 410 35.58 12.34 -4.91
N ILE A 411 34.69 11.45 -4.45
CA ILE A 411 34.75 10.89 -3.10
C ILE A 411 34.88 9.35 -3.15
N PRO A 412 35.54 8.73 -2.16
CA PRO A 412 35.44 7.29 -1.93
C PRO A 412 34.00 6.93 -1.53
N GLY A 413 33.31 6.09 -2.31
CA GLY A 413 31.93 5.68 -2.05
C GLY A 413 30.93 6.01 -3.16
N GLU A 414 31.38 6.63 -4.25
CA GLU A 414 30.58 6.74 -5.48
C GLU A 414 30.17 5.37 -6.02
N ASP A 415 28.95 5.27 -6.53
CA ASP A 415 28.40 4.04 -7.09
C ASP A 415 28.26 4.18 -8.62
N ARG A 416 29.11 3.47 -9.35
CA ARG A 416 29.11 3.45 -10.83
C ARG A 416 27.88 2.78 -11.42
N ALA A 417 27.14 1.98 -10.65
CA ALA A 417 25.87 1.41 -11.08
C ALA A 417 24.73 2.44 -11.03
N ARG A 418 24.91 3.57 -10.32
CA ARG A 418 23.93 4.65 -10.21
C ARG A 418 24.26 5.80 -11.19
N GLY A 419 23.24 6.57 -11.53
CA GLY A 419 23.33 7.66 -12.51
C GLY A 419 24.11 8.89 -12.01
N ALA A 420 24.38 9.81 -12.94
CA ALA A 420 25.15 11.04 -12.66
C ALA A 420 24.52 11.90 -11.55
N ARG A 421 23.19 12.09 -11.53
CA ARG A 421 22.49 12.87 -10.49
C ARG A 421 22.77 12.35 -9.07
N TYR A 422 22.78 11.03 -8.90
CA TYR A 422 23.07 10.39 -7.61
C TYR A 422 24.51 10.65 -7.17
N ASN A 423 25.48 10.43 -8.06
CA ASN A 423 26.89 10.64 -7.73
C ASN A 423 27.23 12.13 -7.51
N SER A 424 26.64 13.04 -8.29
CA SER A 424 26.76 14.49 -8.06
C SER A 424 26.19 14.92 -6.70
N ALA A 425 25.05 14.35 -6.29
CA ALA A 425 24.49 14.59 -4.97
C ALA A 425 25.41 14.12 -3.82
N LEU A 426 26.04 12.95 -3.95
CA LEU A 426 27.03 12.47 -2.97
C LEU A 426 28.18 13.48 -2.80
N ARG A 427 28.78 13.92 -3.92
CA ARG A 427 29.89 14.88 -3.90
C ARG A 427 29.48 16.21 -3.30
N PHE A 428 28.38 16.80 -3.77
CA PHE A 428 27.88 18.09 -3.28
C PHE A 428 27.57 18.06 -1.78
N SER A 429 26.89 17.01 -1.29
CA SER A 429 26.54 16.88 0.13
C SER A 429 27.75 16.69 1.05
N THR A 430 28.91 16.28 0.51
CA THR A 430 30.17 16.18 1.27
C THR A 430 30.76 17.55 1.52
N GLU A 431 30.68 18.45 0.54
CA GLU A 431 31.21 19.82 0.63
C GLU A 431 30.24 20.77 1.35
N HIS A 432 28.94 20.47 1.28
CA HIS A 432 27.87 21.26 1.90
C HIS A 432 27.14 20.44 2.99
N PRO A 433 27.73 20.29 4.21
CA PRO A 433 27.21 19.40 5.25
C PRO A 433 25.85 19.82 5.82
N ARG A 434 25.47 21.10 5.66
CA ARG A 434 24.13 21.60 6.05
C ARG A 434 23.09 21.47 4.94
N THR A 435 23.26 20.50 4.05
CA THR A 435 22.30 20.21 2.98
C THR A 435 21.82 18.77 3.05
N ILE A 436 20.53 18.58 2.77
CA ILE A 436 19.94 17.27 2.48
C ILE A 436 19.63 17.27 0.99
N ILE A 437 20.03 16.23 0.27
CA ILE A 437 19.76 16.12 -1.16
C ILE A 437 18.83 14.94 -1.41
N VAL A 438 17.70 15.21 -2.05
CA VAL A 438 16.75 14.18 -2.47
C VAL A 438 16.88 13.99 -3.97
N VAL A 439 17.23 12.76 -4.39
CA VAL A 439 17.37 12.39 -5.80
C VAL A 439 16.24 11.45 -6.17
N VAL A 440 15.38 11.88 -7.09
CA VAL A 440 14.34 11.06 -7.70
C VAL A 440 14.90 10.52 -9.00
N SER A 441 14.99 9.19 -9.12
CA SER A 441 15.38 8.57 -10.38
C SER A 441 14.19 8.43 -11.32
N ALA A 442 14.46 8.39 -12.63
CA ALA A 442 13.41 8.22 -13.65
C ALA A 442 12.70 6.86 -13.55
N ASP A 443 13.36 5.84 -13.02
CA ASP A 443 12.80 4.52 -12.70
C ASP A 443 12.09 4.45 -11.34
N ARG A 444 11.85 5.63 -10.71
CA ARG A 444 11.15 5.90 -9.44
C ARG A 444 11.87 5.75 -8.09
N PRO A 445 13.01 5.04 -7.90
CA PRO A 445 13.64 5.01 -6.58
C PRO A 445 14.03 6.43 -6.18
N VAL A 446 13.81 6.73 -4.90
CA VAL A 446 14.22 7.99 -4.29
C VAL A 446 15.35 7.70 -3.33
N SER A 447 16.43 8.45 -3.47
CA SER A 447 17.59 8.39 -2.59
C SER A 447 17.67 9.69 -1.81
N VAL A 448 17.81 9.58 -0.50
CA VAL A 448 18.07 10.72 0.39
C VAL A 448 19.54 10.68 0.77
N ILE A 449 20.25 11.78 0.50
CA ILE A 449 21.71 11.85 0.61
C ILE A 449 22.07 13.02 1.54
N GLN A 450 22.99 12.75 2.46
CA GLN A 450 23.52 13.74 3.39
C GLN A 450 24.95 13.34 3.77
N HIS A 451 25.85 14.31 3.96
CA HIS A 451 27.24 14.06 4.36
C HIS A 451 27.98 13.02 3.49
N GLY A 452 27.73 13.03 2.17
CA GLY A 452 28.38 12.11 1.23
C GLY A 452 27.89 10.67 1.29
N LYS A 453 26.75 10.40 1.92
CA LYS A 453 26.19 9.05 2.07
C LYS A 453 24.69 9.04 1.80
N GLU A 454 24.20 7.95 1.21
CA GLU A 454 22.77 7.66 1.16
C GLU A 454 22.28 7.25 2.56
N ILE A 455 21.26 7.94 3.07
CA ILE A 455 20.58 7.58 4.31
C ILE A 455 19.73 6.35 4.00
N ARG A 456 19.95 5.26 4.74
CA ARG A 456 19.10 4.07 4.70
C ARG A 456 18.67 3.76 6.11
N LEU A 457 17.36 3.60 6.32
CA LEU A 457 16.89 3.12 7.60
C LEU A 457 17.35 1.67 7.80
N ARG A 458 18.00 1.41 8.93
CA ARG A 458 18.23 0.04 9.41
C ARG A 458 16.89 -0.58 9.80
N ASN A 459 16.22 -1.19 8.82
CA ASN A 459 15.24 -2.25 9.08
C ASN A 459 15.88 -3.63 8.91
N ASP A 460 17.16 -3.78 9.23
CA ASP A 460 17.78 -5.10 9.41
C ASP A 460 17.34 -5.70 10.76
N LEU A 461 16.04 -5.96 10.91
CA LEU A 461 15.63 -7.06 11.76
C LEU A 461 15.83 -8.31 10.90
N ASP A 462 16.91 -9.02 11.21
CA ASP A 462 17.34 -10.23 10.52
C ASP A 462 16.15 -11.17 10.20
N PRO A 463 15.76 -11.33 8.92
CA PRO A 463 14.66 -12.20 8.52
C PRO A 463 14.93 -13.67 8.84
N SER A 464 16.16 -14.00 9.27
CA SER A 464 16.60 -15.34 9.63
C SER A 464 16.41 -15.72 11.11
N SER A 465 15.84 -14.84 11.94
CA SER A 465 15.45 -15.26 13.28
C SER A 465 14.21 -16.17 13.20
N HIS A 466 14.48 -17.46 13.02
CA HIS A 466 13.58 -18.57 13.36
C HIS A 466 13.27 -18.50 14.86
N CYS A 467 12.51 -17.49 15.27
CA CYS A 467 12.01 -17.37 16.62
C CYS A 467 11.06 -18.53 16.82
N ALA A 468 11.30 -19.32 17.86
CA ALA A 468 10.47 -20.48 18.12
C ALA A 468 9.04 -20.00 18.40
N ILE A 469 8.13 -20.28 17.47
CA ILE A 469 6.73 -19.83 17.44
C ILE A 469 5.97 -20.58 18.53
N PHE A 470 5.92 -20.01 19.74
CA PHE A 470 5.17 -20.55 20.87
C PHE A 470 4.16 -19.51 21.33
N PRO A 471 2.84 -19.83 21.28
CA PRO A 471 1.85 -19.00 21.93
C PRO A 471 2.12 -18.98 23.44
N GLU A 472 2.07 -17.80 24.04
CA GLU A 472 2.22 -17.61 25.48
C GLU A 472 0.94 -16.96 26.06
N PRO A 473 0.66 -17.11 27.37
CA PRO A 473 -0.44 -16.40 28.01
C PRO A 473 -0.30 -14.89 27.87
N LEU A 474 -1.37 -14.21 27.43
CA LEU A 474 -1.36 -12.76 27.21
C LEU A 474 -0.97 -11.98 28.48
N GLU A 475 -1.42 -12.45 29.66
CA GLU A 475 -1.03 -11.88 30.95
C GLU A 475 0.48 -11.91 31.19
N GLN A 476 1.15 -13.00 30.81
CA GLN A 476 2.60 -13.15 30.97
C GLN A 476 3.35 -12.26 29.98
N TRP A 477 2.91 -12.22 28.72
CA TRP A 477 3.48 -11.34 27.70
C TRP A 477 3.42 -9.88 28.15
N LEU A 478 2.25 -9.42 28.62
CA LEU A 478 2.01 -8.06 29.12
C LEU A 478 2.79 -7.72 30.40
N ALA A 479 3.17 -8.72 31.20
CA ALA A 479 3.98 -8.53 32.41
C ALA A 479 5.49 -8.47 32.12
N SER A 480 5.92 -9.04 30.99
CA SER A 480 7.34 -9.15 30.60
C SER A 480 7.88 -7.95 29.78
N ARG A 481 7.01 -7.01 29.42
CA ARG A 481 7.28 -5.88 28.53
C ARG A 481 7.06 -4.54 29.23
#